data_AF-A0A3D5GF81-F1
#
_entry.id   AF-A0A3D5GF81-F1
#
_cell.length_a   1.000
_cell.length_b   1.000
_cell.length_c   1.000
_cell.angle_alpha   90.00
_cell.angle_beta   90.00
_cell.angle_gamma   90.00
#
_symmetry.space_group_name_H-M   'P 1'
#
loop_
_entity.id
_entity.type
_entity.pdbx_description
1 polymer ?
#
loop_
_entity_poly.entity_id
_entity_poly.type
_entity_poly.pdbx_seq_one_letter_code
_entity_poly.pdbx_strand_id
1 'polypeptide(L)'
;AFYGPKIDVDVTDAIGRPWQLSTIQLDFNLPERFELEYVGADGGRHRPVMIHRALMGSIERFFGVLLEHYAGAFPVWLAPEQVRVLPVADEHQAYAESVRDALVADGR
;
A
#
# COMPACT_ATOMS: atom_id res chain seq x y z
N ALA A 1 16.90 4.12 -13.65
CA ALA A 1 16.76 5.59 -13.72
C ALA A 1 18.07 6.18 -14.18
N PHE A 2 18.11 7.46 -14.59
CA PHE A 2 19.33 8.08 -15.12
C PHE A 2 20.47 8.21 -14.09
N TYR A 3 20.15 8.27 -12.79
CA TYR A 3 21.07 8.69 -11.72
C TYR A 3 21.48 7.58 -10.74
N GLY A 4 21.18 6.32 -11.06
CA GLY A 4 21.66 5.17 -10.29
C GLY A 4 20.94 3.86 -10.59
N PRO A 5 21.49 2.73 -10.11
CA PRO A 5 20.89 1.41 -10.26
C PRO A 5 19.60 1.30 -9.44
N LYS A 6 18.67 0.49 -9.92
CA LYS A 6 17.42 0.17 -9.23
C LYS A 6 17.15 -1.33 -9.25
N ILE A 7 16.55 -1.81 -8.17
CA ILE A 7 15.94 -3.13 -8.06
C ILE A 7 14.44 -2.92 -8.21
N ASP A 8 13.84 -3.57 -9.19
CA ASP A 8 12.39 -3.54 -9.42
C ASP A 8 11.79 -4.92 -9.10
N VAL A 9 10.63 -4.91 -8.46
CA VAL A 9 9.85 -6.11 -8.18
C VAL A 9 8.58 -6.06 -9.02
N ASP A 10 8.52 -6.98 -9.97
CA ASP A 10 7.36 -7.17 -10.83
C ASP A 10 6.45 -8.23 -10.24
N VAL A 11 5.14 -7.94 -10.23
CA VAL A 11 4.10 -8.84 -9.76
C VAL A 11 3.17 -9.16 -10.93
N THR A 12 2.81 -10.43 -11.07
CA THR A 12 1.85 -10.86 -12.09
C THR A 12 0.43 -10.79 -11.54
N ASP A 13 -0.47 -10.12 -12.27
CA ASP A 13 -1.90 -10.07 -11.91
C ASP A 13 -2.65 -11.38 -12.23
N ALA A 14 -3.94 -11.41 -11.93
CA ALA A 14 -4.79 -12.59 -12.12
C ALA A 14 -4.95 -13.06 -13.57
N ILE A 15 -4.64 -12.20 -14.56
CA ILE A 15 -4.74 -12.54 -15.99
C ILE A 15 -3.37 -12.61 -16.68
N GLY A 16 -2.28 -12.61 -15.90
CA GLY A 16 -0.93 -12.86 -16.41
C GLY A 16 -0.15 -11.61 -16.83
N ARG A 17 -0.63 -10.39 -16.57
CA ARG A 17 0.13 -9.18 -16.93
C ARG A 17 1.15 -8.83 -15.83
N PRO A 18 2.37 -8.39 -16.21
CA PRO A 18 3.36 -7.93 -15.25
C PRO A 18 3.09 -6.48 -14.83
N TRP A 19 3.16 -6.22 -13.53
CA TRP A 19 3.06 -4.89 -12.93
C TRP A 19 4.29 -4.62 -12.09
N GLN A 20 5.03 -3.56 -12.45
CA GLN A 20 6.08 -3.06 -11.58
C GLN A 20 5.46 -2.34 -10.37
N LEU A 21 5.69 -2.89 -9.18
CA LEU A 21 5.18 -2.34 -7.92
C LEU A 21 6.33 -1.81 -7.07
N SER A 22 7.11 -2.70 -6.45
CA SER A 22 8.15 -2.28 -5.53
C SER A 22 9.40 -1.81 -6.27
N THR A 23 10.04 -0.76 -5.76
CA THR A 23 11.34 -0.32 -6.26
C THR A 23 12.24 0.08 -5.09
N ILE A 24 13.53 -0.25 -5.23
CA ILE A 24 14.60 0.24 -4.37
C ILE A 24 15.66 0.81 -5.30
N GLN A 25 15.92 2.10 -5.18
CA GLN A 25 16.82 2.81 -6.09
C GLN A 25 17.87 3.59 -5.32
N LEU A 26 19.12 3.39 -5.69
CA LEU A 26 20.23 4.19 -5.20
C LEU A 26 20.34 5.46 -6.04
N ASP A 27 20.57 6.60 -5.39
CA ASP A 27 20.74 7.90 -6.01
C ASP A 27 21.96 8.61 -5.43
N PHE A 28 22.92 8.87 -6.32
CA PHE A 28 24.16 9.57 -6.02
C PHE A 28 24.13 11.04 -6.49
N ASN A 29 23.14 11.43 -7.28
CA ASN A 29 23.07 12.72 -7.97
C ASN A 29 22.29 13.77 -7.18
N LEU A 30 21.11 13.42 -6.65
CA LEU A 30 20.32 14.38 -5.86
C LEU A 30 21.03 14.85 -4.58
N PRO A 31 21.74 13.99 -3.82
CA PRO A 31 22.54 14.46 -2.69
C PRO A 31 23.55 15.54 -3.04
N GLU A 32 24.14 15.47 -4.24
CA GLU A 32 25.05 16.51 -4.74
C GLU A 32 24.30 17.79 -5.12
N ARG A 33 23.23 17.68 -5.88
CA ARG A 33 22.44 18.83 -6.35
C ARG A 33 21.77 19.61 -5.22
N PHE A 34 21.47 18.96 -4.12
CA PHE A 34 20.89 19.57 -2.92
C PHE A 34 21.94 19.92 -1.86
N GLU A 35 23.23 19.73 -2.15
CA GLU A 35 24.33 20.02 -1.21
C GLU A 35 24.14 19.33 0.15
N LEU A 36 23.65 18.08 0.15
CA LEU A 36 23.44 17.31 1.37
C LEU A 36 24.77 16.83 1.95
N GLU A 37 24.95 17.05 3.25
CA GLU A 37 26.15 16.64 3.99
C GLU A 37 25.79 16.14 5.39
N TYR A 38 26.61 15.24 5.93
CA TYR A 38 26.60 14.83 7.34
C TYR A 38 28.03 14.82 7.88
N VAL A 39 28.19 14.86 9.21
CA VAL A 39 29.51 14.76 9.86
C VAL A 39 29.83 13.30 10.16
N GLY A 40 30.95 12.82 9.62
CA GLY A 40 31.44 11.45 9.80
C GLY A 40 32.13 11.25 11.14
N ALA A 41 32.48 10.00 11.45
CA ALA A 41 33.23 9.65 12.66
C ALA A 41 34.65 10.26 12.71
N ASP A 42 35.17 10.68 11.55
CA ASP A 42 36.42 11.41 11.39
C ASP A 42 36.29 12.93 11.63
N GLY A 43 35.07 13.42 11.92
CA GLY A 43 34.77 14.84 12.07
C GLY A 43 34.68 15.61 10.75
N GLY A 44 34.87 14.94 9.61
CA GLY A 44 34.77 15.51 8.27
C GLY A 44 33.32 15.60 7.77
N ARG A 45 33.09 16.42 6.74
CA ARG A 45 31.81 16.49 6.03
C ARG A 45 31.79 15.45 4.91
N HIS A 46 30.76 14.62 4.89
CA HIS A 46 30.55 13.54 3.91
C HIS A 46 29.19 13.69 3.25
N ARG A 47 29.11 13.28 1.98
CA ARG A 47 27.85 13.27 1.24
C ARG A 47 27.11 11.96 1.48
N PRO A 48 25.80 11.97 1.81
CA PRO A 48 25.03 10.74 1.94
C PRO A 48 24.69 10.14 0.56
N VAL A 49 24.41 8.84 0.54
CA VAL A 49 23.73 8.18 -0.58
C VAL A 49 22.24 8.17 -0.29
N MET A 50 21.42 8.59 -1.25
CA MET A 50 19.97 8.59 -1.10
C MET A 50 19.38 7.27 -1.62
N ILE A 51 18.47 6.68 -0.84
CA ILE A 51 17.72 5.49 -1.24
C ILE A 51 16.26 5.86 -1.43
N HIS A 52 15.79 5.79 -2.66
CA HIS A 52 14.37 5.93 -2.98
C HIS A 52 13.70 4.56 -2.88
N ARG A 53 12.60 4.47 -2.13
CA ARG A 53 11.83 3.22 -2.03
C ARG A 53 10.34 3.48 -2.16
N ALA A 54 9.68 2.60 -2.91
CA ALA A 54 8.23 2.47 -2.89
C ALA A 54 7.91 0.98 -2.75
N LEU A 55 7.13 0.60 -1.73
CA LEU A 55 6.80 -0.80 -1.49
C LEU A 55 5.60 -1.24 -2.33
N MET A 56 4.57 -0.40 -2.37
CA MET A 56 3.32 -0.69 -3.09
C MET A 56 3.28 -0.04 -4.48
N GLY A 57 4.30 0.73 -4.85
CA GLY A 57 4.21 1.64 -5.99
C GLY A 57 3.19 2.74 -5.71
N SER A 58 2.34 3.07 -6.70
CA SER A 58 1.20 3.96 -6.47
C SER A 58 0.03 3.18 -5.86
N ILE A 59 -0.74 3.85 -5.01
CA ILE A 59 -1.90 3.23 -4.34
C ILE A 59 -2.95 2.79 -5.35
N GLU A 60 -3.19 3.57 -6.40
CA GLU A 60 -4.16 3.26 -7.46
C GLU A 60 -3.78 1.98 -8.21
N ARG A 61 -2.49 1.82 -8.56
CA ARG A 61 -2.01 0.60 -9.22
C ARG A 61 -2.07 -0.59 -8.28
N PHE A 62 -1.68 -0.40 -7.02
CA PHE A 62 -1.73 -1.46 -6.02
C PHE A 62 -3.17 -1.98 -5.84
N PHE A 63 -4.14 -1.08 -5.68
CA PHE A 63 -5.55 -1.46 -5.59
C PHE A 63 -6.09 -2.10 -6.88
N GLY A 64 -5.66 -1.62 -8.06
CA GLY A 64 -6.02 -2.26 -9.33
C GLY A 64 -5.55 -3.71 -9.39
N VAL A 65 -4.29 -3.96 -9.01
CA VAL A 65 -3.73 -5.32 -8.91
C VAL A 65 -4.48 -6.17 -7.88
N LEU A 66 -4.78 -5.62 -6.69
CA LEU A 66 -5.54 -6.35 -5.67
C LEU A 66 -6.97 -6.69 -6.11
N LEU A 67 -7.65 -5.75 -6.77
CA LEU A 67 -9.02 -5.96 -7.27
C LEU A 67 -9.06 -7.15 -8.23
N GLU A 68 -8.10 -7.22 -9.16
CA GLU A 68 -7.99 -8.32 -10.11
C GLU A 68 -7.54 -9.61 -9.42
N HIS A 69 -6.56 -9.54 -8.53
CA HIS A 69 -6.06 -10.69 -7.75
C HIS A 69 -7.16 -11.38 -6.96
N TYR A 70 -8.05 -10.61 -6.34
CA TYR A 70 -9.19 -11.12 -5.57
C TYR A 70 -10.48 -11.28 -6.39
N ALA A 71 -10.46 -10.96 -7.68
CA ALA A 71 -11.65 -10.94 -8.53
C ALA A 71 -12.83 -10.15 -7.90
N GLY A 72 -12.54 -9.05 -7.20
CA GLY A 72 -13.51 -8.24 -6.47
C GLY A 72 -13.93 -8.77 -5.09
N ALA A 73 -13.60 -10.01 -4.73
CA ALA A 73 -13.90 -10.59 -3.43
C ALA A 73 -12.78 -10.30 -2.41
N PHE A 74 -12.67 -9.02 -2.01
CA PHE A 74 -11.62 -8.60 -1.08
C PHE A 74 -11.65 -9.38 0.25
N PRO A 75 -10.49 -9.64 0.87
CA PRO A 75 -10.43 -10.08 2.26
C PRO A 75 -11.21 -9.14 3.17
N VAL A 76 -11.82 -9.67 4.24
CA VAL A 76 -12.71 -8.90 5.14
C VAL A 76 -12.09 -7.58 5.63
N TRP A 77 -10.79 -7.55 5.91
CA TRP A 77 -10.10 -6.34 6.40
C TRP A 77 -9.92 -5.23 5.34
N LEU A 78 -10.17 -5.53 4.06
CA LEU A 78 -10.06 -4.61 2.94
C LEU A 78 -11.41 -4.39 2.23
N ALA A 79 -12.42 -5.20 2.55
CA ALA A 79 -13.75 -5.08 1.96
C ALA A 79 -14.39 -3.72 2.29
N PRO A 80 -14.93 -2.98 1.30
CA PRO A 80 -15.61 -1.70 1.55
C PRO A 80 -16.83 -1.83 2.46
N GLU A 81 -17.50 -2.98 2.40
CA GLU A 81 -18.59 -3.37 3.29
C GLU A 81 -18.26 -4.75 3.84
N GLN A 82 -18.05 -4.85 5.15
CA GLN A 82 -17.58 -6.08 5.79
C GLN A 82 -18.75 -7.00 6.15
N VAL A 83 -19.86 -6.43 6.64
CA VAL A 83 -21.07 -7.18 7.06
C VAL A 83 -22.33 -6.40 6.69
N ARG A 84 -23.32 -7.11 6.10
CA ARG A 84 -24.69 -6.61 5.90
C ARG A 84 -25.66 -7.43 6.74
N VAL A 85 -26.41 -6.78 7.64
CA VAL A 85 -27.44 -7.45 8.45
C VAL A 85 -28.79 -7.31 7.74
N LEU A 86 -29.40 -8.44 7.37
CA LEU A 86 -30.69 -8.48 6.68
C LEU A 86 -31.74 -9.16 7.58
N PRO A 87 -32.71 -8.42 8.13
CA PRO A 87 -33.82 -9.02 8.87
C PRO A 87 -34.78 -9.75 7.93
N VAL A 88 -35.40 -10.84 8.41
CA VAL A 88 -36.36 -11.64 7.62
C VAL A 88 -37.74 -10.98 7.54
N ALA A 89 -38.11 -10.15 8.51
CA ALA A 89 -39.38 -9.43 8.60
C ALA A 89 -39.21 -8.17 9.46
N ASP A 90 -40.17 -7.25 9.38
CA ASP A 90 -40.13 -5.94 10.06
C ASP A 90 -40.05 -6.08 11.58
N GLU A 91 -40.61 -7.15 12.15
CA GLU A 91 -40.54 -7.43 13.59
C GLU A 91 -39.12 -7.69 14.09
N HIS A 92 -38.19 -8.06 13.19
CA HIS A 92 -36.78 -8.30 13.52
C HIS A 92 -35.89 -7.06 13.38
N GLN A 93 -36.44 -5.93 12.92
CA GLN A 93 -35.68 -4.72 12.61
C GLN A 93 -34.87 -4.22 13.82
N ALA A 94 -35.51 -4.12 14.99
CA ALA A 94 -34.84 -3.64 16.21
C ALA A 94 -33.66 -4.54 16.62
N TYR A 95 -33.78 -5.86 16.43
CA TYR A 95 -32.70 -6.79 16.73
C TYR A 95 -31.56 -6.68 15.69
N ALA A 96 -31.89 -6.61 14.40
CA ALA A 96 -30.91 -6.40 13.34
C ALA A 96 -30.10 -5.11 13.54
N GLU A 97 -30.76 -4.04 13.97
CA GLU A 97 -30.12 -2.78 14.34
C GLU A 97 -29.16 -2.95 15.53
N SER A 98 -29.56 -3.67 16.57
CA SER A 98 -28.67 -3.95 17.72
C SER A 98 -27.42 -4.74 17.33
N VAL A 99 -27.54 -5.69 16.39
CA VAL A 99 -26.41 -6.49 15.89
C VAL A 99 -25.47 -5.61 15.06
N ARG A 100 -26.00 -4.78 14.17
CA ARG A 100 -25.21 -3.79 13.42
C ARG A 100 -24.47 -2.86 14.38
N ASP A 101 -25.15 -2.33 15.39
CA ASP A 101 -24.54 -1.37 16.32
C ASP A 101 -23.42 -2.01 17.14
N ALA A 102 -23.58 -3.28 17.53
CA ALA A 102 -22.51 -4.05 18.17
C ALA A 102 -21.31 -4.26 17.23
N LEU A 103 -21.54 -4.56 15.95
CA LEU A 103 -20.47 -4.71 14.96
C LEU A 103 -19.71 -3.40 14.75
N VAL A 104 -20.42 -2.28 14.60
CA VAL A 104 -19.81 -0.94 14.46
C VAL A 104 -19.00 -0.56 15.69
N ALA A 105 -19.51 -0.87 16.90
CA ALA A 105 -18.79 -0.63 18.15
C ALA A 105 -17.47 -1.43 18.24
N ASP A 106 -17.43 -2.61 17.62
CA ASP A 106 -16.23 -3.46 17.51
C ASP A 106 -15.31 -3.07 16.34
N GLY A 107 -15.66 -2.04 15.55
CA GLY A 107 -14.88 -1.59 14.38
C GLY A 107 -15.04 -2.46 13.14
N ARG A 108 -16.24 -3.06 12.96
CA ARG A 108 -16.63 -3.87 11.81
C ARG A 108 -17.77 -3.25 11.00
#